data_AF-A0A9Q9FCA5-F1
#
_entry.id   AF-A0A9Q9FCA5-F1
#
_cell.length_a   1.000
_cell.length_b   1.000
_cell.length_c   1.000
_cell.angle_alpha   90.00
_cell.angle_beta   90.00
_cell.angle_gamma   90.00
#
_symmetry.space_group_name_H-M   'P 1'
#
loop_
_entity.id
_entity.type
_entity.pdbx_description
1 polymer ?
#
loop_
_entity_poly.entity_id
_entity_poly.type
_entity_poly.pdbx_seq_one_letter_code
_entity_poly.pdbx_strand_id
1 'polypeptide(L)'
;MEEHIARREEALRKAKAIIAKSDDVSEELLRKILIHQELLSNKDIILNDDFYSILNSRISVHPEMVELISRKERVECVRMERKLICPISQKEVVDPYIGECGHALEKKEAMKYIRSNPRAVCPQIGCNKILVKKKR
;
A
#
# COMPACT_ATOMS: atom_id res chain seq x y z
N MET A 1 23.71 -27.96 25.85
CA MET A 1 22.46 -27.22 25.50
C MET A 1 22.77 -25.75 25.24
N GLU A 2 23.44 -25.05 26.15
CA GLU A 2 23.80 -23.64 26.00
C GLU A 2 24.76 -23.34 24.84
N GLU A 3 25.73 -24.23 24.56
CA GLU A 3 26.65 -24.07 23.43
C GLU A 3 25.92 -24.03 22.08
N HIS A 4 24.90 -24.86 21.88
CA HIS A 4 24.09 -24.87 20.66
C HIS A 4 23.25 -23.59 20.51
N ILE A 5 22.78 -23.04 21.63
CA ILE A 5 22.03 -21.78 21.67
C ILE A 5 22.96 -20.63 21.27
N ALA A 6 24.15 -20.54 21.88
CA ALA A 6 25.14 -19.52 21.56
C ALA A 6 25.61 -19.60 20.09
N ARG A 7 25.84 -20.82 19.57
CA ARG A 7 26.17 -21.04 18.16
C ARG A 7 25.06 -20.60 17.23
N ARG A 8 23.80 -20.83 17.60
CA ARG A 8 22.63 -20.43 16.82
C ARG A 8 22.46 -18.91 16.80
N GLU A 9 22.61 -18.25 17.95
CA GLU A 9 22.56 -16.79 18.06
C GLU A 9 23.62 -16.12 17.17
N GLU A 10 24.86 -16.62 17.23
CA GLU A 10 25.95 -16.13 16.41
C GLU A 10 25.70 -16.36 14.91
N ALA A 11 25.14 -17.52 14.54
CA ALA A 11 24.79 -17.81 13.15
C ALA A 11 23.69 -16.86 12.62
N LEU A 12 22.66 -16.57 13.42
CA LEU A 12 21.60 -15.63 13.05
C LEU A 12 22.14 -14.20 12.92
N ARG A 13 23.02 -13.78 13.82
CA ARG A 13 23.69 -12.47 13.75
C ARG A 13 24.50 -12.33 12.46
N LYS A 14 25.26 -13.35 12.09
CA LYS A 14 26.02 -13.40 10.84
C LYS A 14 25.11 -13.38 9.61
N ALA A 15 24.07 -14.22 9.59
CA ALA A 15 23.12 -14.29 8.49
C ALA A 15 22.44 -12.93 8.25
N LYS A 16 22.01 -12.27 9.33
CA LYS A 16 21.43 -10.92 9.29
C LYS A 16 22.38 -9.90 8.70
N ALA A 17 23.65 -9.91 9.13
CA ALA A 17 24.67 -9.00 8.62
C ALA A 17 25.01 -9.23 7.13
N ILE A 18 24.94 -10.48 6.66
CA ILE A 18 25.12 -10.81 5.24
C ILE A 18 23.96 -10.24 4.41
N ILE A 19 22.72 -10.45 4.87
CA ILE A 19 21.52 -9.97 4.18
C ILE A 19 21.45 -8.45 4.17
N ALA A 20 21.77 -7.78 5.28
CA ALA A 20 21.77 -6.32 5.34
C ALA A 20 22.76 -5.67 4.34
N LYS A 21 23.76 -6.42 3.86
CA LYS A 21 24.74 -5.98 2.86
C LYS A 21 24.35 -6.35 1.42
N SER A 22 23.30 -7.14 1.21
CA SER A 22 22.85 -7.50 -0.14
C SER A 22 22.01 -6.38 -0.73
N ASP A 23 22.15 -6.14 -2.04
CA ASP A 23 21.38 -5.13 -2.77
C ASP A 23 19.88 -5.43 -2.81
N ASP A 24 19.50 -6.72 -2.76
CA ASP A 24 18.11 -7.19 -2.72
C ASP A 24 17.85 -8.01 -1.45
N VAL A 25 17.36 -7.33 -0.42
CA VAL A 25 17.05 -7.95 0.87
C VAL A 25 15.77 -8.78 0.74
N SER A 26 15.92 -10.10 0.78
CA SER A 26 14.78 -11.02 0.83
C SER A 26 13.98 -10.84 2.13
N GLU A 27 12.75 -10.34 1.98
CA GLU A 27 11.80 -10.16 3.09
C GLU A 27 11.53 -11.47 3.83
N GLU A 28 11.36 -12.56 3.09
CA GLU A 28 11.08 -13.88 3.67
C GLU A 28 12.24 -14.34 4.56
N LEU A 29 13.47 -14.16 4.08
CA LEU A 29 14.66 -14.60 4.81
C LEU A 29 14.91 -13.72 6.04
N LEU A 30 14.76 -12.40 5.92
CA LEU A 30 14.85 -11.47 7.05
C LEU A 30 13.80 -11.79 8.12
N ARG A 31 12.55 -12.03 7.71
CA ARG A 31 11.46 -12.41 8.59
C ARG A 31 11.77 -13.70 9.36
N LYS A 32 12.28 -14.74 8.68
CA LYS A 32 12.68 -16.00 9.33
C LYS A 32 13.78 -15.79 10.37
N ILE A 33 14.77 -14.95 10.08
CA ILE A 33 15.85 -14.64 11.02
C ILE A 33 15.32 -13.94 12.26
N LEU A 34 14.47 -12.92 12.09
CA LEU A 34 13.88 -12.18 13.20
C LEU A 34 12.99 -13.06 14.08
N ILE A 35 12.19 -13.96 13.47
CA ILE A 35 11.42 -14.97 14.21
C ILE A 35 12.34 -15.81 15.10
N HIS A 36 13.45 -16.29 14.53
CA HIS A 36 14.38 -17.12 15.29
C HIS A 36 15.14 -16.34 16.38
N GLN A 37 15.40 -15.05 16.20
CA GLN A 37 15.95 -14.19 17.25
C GLN A 37 14.94 -13.98 18.39
N GLU A 38 13.66 -13.75 18.07
CA GLU A 38 12.59 -13.59 19.06
C GLU A 38 12.38 -14.86 19.90
N LEU A 39 12.51 -16.03 19.28
CA LEU A 39 12.47 -17.34 19.95
C LEU A 39 13.67 -17.56 20.90
N LEU A 40 14.83 -16.99 20.59
CA LEU A 40 16.00 -17.07 21.47
C LEU A 40 15.87 -16.13 22.68
N SER A 41 15.31 -14.94 22.47
CA SER A 41 15.09 -13.93 23.52
C SER A 41 13.99 -14.32 24.51
N ASN A 42 13.00 -15.11 24.07
CA ASN A 42 11.85 -15.49 24.89
C ASN A 42 11.81 -17.01 25.07
N LYS A 43 12.52 -17.51 26.08
CA LYS A 43 12.68 -18.96 26.33
C LYS A 43 11.42 -19.65 26.84
N ASP A 44 10.47 -18.90 27.37
CA ASP A 44 9.21 -19.41 27.97
C ASP A 44 8.05 -19.50 26.98
N ILE A 45 8.35 -19.39 25.69
CA ILE A 45 7.35 -19.45 24.64
C ILE A 45 6.78 -20.87 24.52
N ILE A 46 5.46 -20.97 24.71
CA ILE A 46 4.69 -22.17 24.41
C ILE A 46 4.33 -22.13 22.92
N LEU A 47 4.88 -23.07 22.16
CA LEU A 47 4.56 -23.24 20.73
C LEU A 47 3.15 -23.82 20.59
N ASN A 48 2.16 -22.96 20.34
CA ASN A 48 0.80 -23.36 19.95
C ASN A 48 0.48 -22.90 18.51
N ASP A 49 -0.63 -23.33 17.92
CA ASP A 49 -0.95 -23.01 16.52
C ASP A 49 -1.13 -21.49 16.28
N ASP A 50 -1.63 -20.76 17.29
CA ASP A 50 -1.79 -19.30 17.24
C ASP A 50 -0.46 -18.55 17.37
N PHE A 51 0.56 -19.18 17.92
CA PHE A 51 1.83 -18.54 18.26
C PHE A 51 2.58 -18.04 17.02
N TYR A 52 2.51 -18.78 15.91
CA TYR A 52 3.15 -18.36 14.66
C TYR A 52 2.51 -17.08 14.09
N SER A 53 1.21 -16.88 14.32
CA SER A 53 0.51 -15.65 13.91
C SER A 53 0.96 -14.45 14.77
N ILE A 54 1.07 -14.64 16.09
CA ILE A 54 1.52 -13.62 17.04
C ILE A 54 2.96 -13.18 16.75
N LEU A 55 3.86 -14.13 16.51
CA LEU A 55 5.23 -13.84 16.10
C LEU A 55 5.25 -13.04 14.80
N ASN A 56 4.50 -13.47 13.79
CA ASN A 56 4.46 -12.77 12.52
C ASN A 56 3.96 -11.34 12.68
N SER A 57 2.97 -11.09 13.53
CA SER A 57 2.50 -9.73 13.84
C SER A 57 3.60 -8.89 14.51
N ARG A 58 4.32 -9.44 15.49
CA ARG A 58 5.45 -8.75 16.16
C ARG A 58 6.61 -8.46 15.21
N ILE A 59 6.97 -9.41 14.36
CA ILE A 59 8.05 -9.22 13.39
C ILE A 59 7.65 -8.20 12.32
N SER A 60 6.38 -8.14 11.94
CA SER A 60 5.92 -7.17 10.93
C SER A 60 6.05 -5.71 11.38
N VAL A 61 6.06 -5.44 12.70
CA VAL A 61 6.30 -4.10 13.26
C VAL A 61 7.77 -3.83 13.60
N HIS A 62 8.66 -4.80 13.37
CA HIS A 62 10.09 -4.61 13.61
C HIS A 62 10.64 -3.54 12.66
N PRO A 63 11.49 -2.59 13.11
CA PRO A 63 11.95 -1.46 12.30
C PRO A 63 12.51 -1.86 10.92
N GLU A 64 13.30 -2.93 10.88
CA GLU A 64 13.91 -3.44 9.64
C GLU A 64 12.87 -4.00 8.65
N MET A 65 11.77 -4.58 9.15
CA MET A 65 10.69 -5.07 8.30
C MET A 65 9.82 -3.91 7.80
N VAL A 66 9.54 -2.93 8.64
CA VAL A 66 8.81 -1.72 8.26
C VAL A 66 9.56 -0.95 7.17
N GLU A 67 10.88 -0.80 7.31
CA GLU A 67 11.70 -0.14 6.31
C GLU A 67 11.68 -0.90 4.98
N LEU A 68 11.76 -2.24 5.01
CA LEU A 68 11.72 -3.07 3.81
C LEU A 68 10.36 -3.01 3.10
N ILE A 69 9.26 -3.04 3.85
CA ILE A 69 7.90 -2.87 3.32
C ILE A 69 7.75 -1.48 2.70
N SER A 70 8.21 -0.44 3.41
CA SER A 70 8.14 0.95 2.95
C SER A 70 8.94 1.19 1.67
N ARG A 71 10.03 0.45 1.44
CA ARG A 71 10.80 0.51 0.18
C ARG A 71 10.01 -0.06 -1.00
N LYS A 72 9.27 -1.16 -0.80
CA LYS A 72 8.40 -1.76 -1.84
C LYS A 72 7.18 -0.91 -2.16
N GLU A 73 6.64 -0.20 -1.17
CA GLU A 73 5.45 0.65 -1.34
C GLU A 73 5.73 2.02 -1.96
N ARG A 74 6.98 2.30 -2.38
CA ARG A 74 7.30 3.53 -3.11
C ARG A 74 6.64 3.49 -4.48
N VAL A 75 5.41 4.00 -4.55
CA VAL A 75 4.73 4.30 -5.81
C VAL A 75 5.40 5.54 -6.40
N GLU A 76 6.21 5.34 -7.44
CA GLU A 76 6.76 6.44 -8.22
C GLU A 76 5.70 6.93 -9.21
N CYS A 77 5.41 8.24 -9.19
CA CYS A 77 4.62 8.87 -10.24
C CYS A 77 5.48 8.97 -11.51
N VAL A 78 5.45 7.93 -12.34
CA VAL A 78 6.27 7.81 -13.56
C VAL A 78 5.91 8.87 -14.61
N ARG A 79 4.64 9.31 -14.61
CA ARG A 79 4.13 10.28 -15.59
C ARG A 79 2.94 11.04 -15.03
N MET A 80 3.01 12.36 -15.09
CA MET A 80 1.90 13.26 -14.79
C MET A 80 1.45 13.92 -16.08
N GLU A 81 0.24 13.61 -16.55
CA GLU A 81 -0.34 14.33 -17.67
C GLU A 81 -0.90 15.67 -17.19
N ARG A 82 -0.37 16.78 -17.71
CA ARG A 82 -0.74 18.14 -17.29
C ARG A 82 -2.15 18.55 -17.71
N LYS A 83 -2.77 17.81 -18.63
CA LYS A 83 -4.06 18.16 -19.23
C LYS A 83 -5.15 17.23 -18.71
N LEU A 84 -6.12 17.82 -18.00
CA LEU A 84 -7.33 17.12 -17.60
C LEU A 84 -8.27 17.04 -18.80
N ILE A 85 -8.43 15.86 -19.39
CA ILE A 85 -9.36 15.62 -20.49
C ILE A 85 -10.73 15.23 -19.93
N CYS A 86 -11.77 15.94 -20.34
CA CYS A 86 -13.15 15.63 -19.96
C CYS A 86 -13.60 14.33 -20.64
N PRO A 87 -14.09 13.32 -19.90
CA PRO A 87 -14.56 12.05 -20.48
C PRO A 87 -15.83 12.18 -21.33
N ILE A 88 -16.58 13.29 -21.21
CA ILE A 88 -17.79 13.54 -22.02
C ILE A 88 -17.43 14.23 -23.34
N SER A 89 -16.64 15.30 -23.28
CA SER A 89 -16.32 16.11 -24.47
C SER A 89 -15.08 15.63 -25.22
N GLN A 90 -14.26 14.79 -24.60
CA GLN A 90 -12.93 14.38 -25.05
C GLN A 90 -11.98 15.57 -25.31
N LYS A 91 -12.27 16.73 -24.70
CA LYS A 91 -11.47 17.95 -24.78
C LYS A 91 -10.91 18.31 -23.40
N GLU A 92 -9.88 19.14 -23.39
CA GLU A 92 -9.31 19.71 -22.17
C GLU A 92 -10.39 20.46 -21.37
N VAL A 93 -10.44 20.20 -20.06
CA VAL A 93 -11.35 20.85 -19.12
C VAL A 93 -10.89 22.29 -18.90
N VAL A 94 -11.75 23.25 -19.23
CA VAL A 94 -11.46 24.68 -19.03
C VAL A 94 -12.30 25.26 -17.88
N ASP A 95 -13.60 24.92 -17.81
CA ASP A 95 -14.47 25.27 -16.67
C ASP A 95 -14.91 23.97 -15.96
N PRO A 96 -14.28 23.61 -14.84
CA PRO A 96 -14.54 22.32 -14.21
C PRO A 96 -15.88 22.31 -13.45
N TYR A 97 -16.68 21.29 -13.72
CA TYR A 97 -17.65 20.75 -12.79
C TYR A 97 -16.98 19.63 -11.99
N ILE A 98 -16.94 19.76 -10.66
CA ILE A 98 -16.41 18.74 -9.77
C ILE A 98 -17.58 18.03 -9.08
N GLY A 99 -17.75 16.74 -9.40
CA GLY A 99 -18.75 15.90 -8.75
C GLY A 99 -18.39 15.61 -7.29
N GLU A 100 -19.32 15.06 -6.51
CA GLU A 100 -19.04 14.61 -5.13
C GLU A 100 -17.99 13.49 -5.08
N CYS A 101 -17.81 12.76 -6.18
CA CYS A 101 -16.74 11.78 -6.35
C CYS A 101 -15.34 12.41 -6.55
N GLY A 102 -15.22 13.73 -6.65
CA GLY A 102 -13.95 14.42 -6.91
C GLY A 102 -13.53 14.47 -8.38
N HIS A 103 -14.22 13.77 -9.29
CA HIS A 103 -13.89 13.81 -10.72
C HIS A 103 -14.31 15.13 -11.38
N ALA A 104 -13.40 15.67 -12.20
CA ALA A 104 -13.59 16.89 -12.97
C ALA A 104 -14.14 16.60 -14.37
N LEU A 105 -15.17 17.34 -14.77
CA LEU A 105 -15.78 17.29 -16.08
C LEU A 105 -15.87 18.72 -16.63
N GLU A 106 -15.91 18.90 -17.94
CA GLU A 106 -16.25 20.19 -18.54
C GLU A 106 -17.70 20.55 -18.20
N LYS A 107 -17.91 21.66 -17.50
CA LYS A 107 -19.17 22.03 -16.87
C LYS A 107 -20.31 22.18 -17.86
N LYS A 108 -20.05 22.73 -19.06
CA LYS A 108 -21.10 22.85 -20.09
C LYS A 108 -21.65 21.48 -20.47
N GLU A 109 -20.79 20.48 -20.63
CA GLU A 109 -21.19 19.13 -20.99
C GLU A 109 -21.75 18.35 -19.80
N ALA A 110 -21.16 18.48 -18.61
CA ALA A 110 -21.70 17.88 -17.39
C ALA A 110 -23.13 18.35 -17.13
N MET A 111 -23.41 19.65 -17.30
CA MET A 111 -24.75 20.20 -17.08
C MET A 111 -25.75 19.75 -18.15
N LYS A 112 -25.34 19.57 -19.41
CA LYS A 112 -26.19 18.98 -20.44
C LYS A 112 -26.52 17.53 -20.09
N TYR A 113 -25.52 16.76 -19.69
CA TYR A 113 -25.65 15.35 -19.32
C TYR A 113 -26.55 15.13 -18.10
N ILE A 114 -26.41 15.96 -17.06
CA ILE A 114 -27.30 15.95 -15.88
C ILE A 114 -28.74 16.35 -16.25
N ARG A 115 -28.92 17.28 -17.19
CA ARG A 115 -30.26 17.72 -17.63
C ARG A 115 -30.97 16.66 -18.48
N SER A 116 -30.24 15.92 -19.32
CA SER A 116 -30.81 14.87 -20.16
C SER A 116 -31.12 13.59 -19.39
N ASN A 117 -30.46 13.35 -18.24
CA ASN A 117 -30.72 12.21 -17.38
C ASN A 117 -30.70 12.61 -15.90
N PRO A 118 -31.86 12.61 -15.20
CA PRO A 118 -31.95 12.89 -13.76
C PRO A 118 -31.13 11.93 -12.86
N ARG A 119 -30.74 10.77 -13.39
CA ARG A 119 -29.88 9.78 -12.74
C ARG A 119 -28.53 9.65 -13.47
N ALA A 120 -28.03 10.74 -14.05
CA ALA A 120 -26.72 10.78 -14.71
C ALA A 120 -25.62 10.27 -13.75
N VAL A 121 -24.94 9.19 -14.12
CA VAL A 121 -23.83 8.60 -13.34
C VAL A 121 -22.53 9.19 -13.83
N CYS A 122 -21.56 9.38 -12.93
CA CYS A 122 -20.23 9.84 -13.32
C CYS A 122 -19.66 8.98 -14.47
N PRO A 123 -19.20 9.58 -15.57
CA PRO A 123 -18.67 8.84 -16.73
C PRO A 123 -17.26 8.27 -16.49
N GLN A 124 -16.63 8.55 -15.35
CA GLN A 124 -15.34 7.96 -15.00
C GLN A 124 -15.51 6.47 -14.75
N ILE A 125 -14.66 5.65 -15.39
CA ILE A 125 -14.68 4.19 -15.26
C ILE A 125 -14.61 3.80 -13.77
N GLY A 126 -15.55 2.96 -13.34
CA GLY A 126 -15.64 2.47 -11.96
C GLY A 126 -16.32 3.44 -10.96
N CYS A 127 -16.67 4.66 -11.38
CA CYS A 127 -17.39 5.60 -10.54
C CYS A 127 -18.90 5.45 -10.72
N ASN A 128 -19.62 5.06 -9.66
CA ASN A 128 -21.08 4.89 -9.68
C ASN A 128 -21.85 6.05 -9.02
N LYS A 129 -21.19 7.19 -8.78
CA LYS A 129 -21.82 8.35 -8.12
C LYS A 129 -22.73 9.09 -9.08
N ILE A 130 -23.93 9.45 -8.61
CA ILE A 130 -24.90 10.27 -9.35
C ILE A 130 -24.41 11.72 -9.36
N LEU A 131 -24.43 12.33 -10.53
CA LEU A 131 -24.07 13.73 -10.73
C LEU A 131 -25.29 14.61 -10.46
N VAL A 132 -25.12 15.62 -9.60
CA VAL A 132 -26.18 16.55 -9.23
C VAL A 132 -25.89 17.97 -9.73
N LYS A 133 -26.95 18.69 -10.09
CA LYS A 133 -26.86 20.12 -10.41
C LYS A 133 -26.56 20.88 -9.12
N LYS A 134 -25.34 21.39 -8.97
CA LYS A 134 -25.01 22.29 -7.86
C LYS A 134 -25.86 23.56 -8.00
N LYS A 135 -26.71 23.85 -7.01
CA LYS A 135 -27.32 25.17 -6.86
C LYS A 135 -26.20 26.11 -6.39
N ARG A 136 -26.08 27.27 -7.04
CA ARG A 136 -25.23 28.36 -6.55
C ARG A 136 -25.78 28.88 -5.23
#